data_AF-F7T5L0-F1
#
_entry.id   AF-F7T5L0-F1
#
_cell.length_a   1.000
_cell.length_b   1.000
_cell.length_c   1.000
_cell.angle_alpha   90.00
_cell.angle_beta   90.00
_cell.angle_gamma   90.00
#
_symmetry.space_group_name_H-M   'P 1'
#
loop_
_entity.id
_entity.type
_entity.pdbx_description
1 polymer ?
#
loop_
_entity_poly.entity_id
_entity_poly.type
_entity_poly.pdbx_seq_one_letter_code
_entity_poly.pdbx_strand_id
1 'polypeptide(L)'
;MSWRCASPSKNEDASHAAHAPARRATRLLRFAAPQAFYPLAGRLVPWCAALAVVLGACALAIGFFVAPTDATQGEVYRIIFIHVAAAWMSLFIYLLMAFWSALGLILRTRLSFIMARALAPTGALFCFVALWSGALWGRPTWGAYWVWDARLTSQLLLGFLYLGYLALTALTVDPHRGDRAGALVALVGAINVPVIYFSVSWWSTLHQGASVSLTRAPSMATTMLAAMLLMALAAWAYTAAVALARARVLVLEREWPAGWVRDLARREAATCKEPA
;
A
#
# COMPACT_ATOMS: atom_id res chain seq x y z
N MET A 1 -47.32 -71.42 0.84
CA MET A 1 -46.41 -70.95 -0.22
C MET A 1 -45.26 -70.19 0.43
N SER A 2 -44.21 -70.91 0.77
CA SER A 2 -42.92 -70.40 1.26
C SER A 2 -41.94 -70.39 0.11
N TRP A 3 -41.08 -69.37 -0.01
CA TRP A 3 -39.72 -69.54 -0.52
C TRP A 3 -38.80 -68.47 0.10
N ARG A 4 -37.78 -68.96 0.82
CA ARG A 4 -36.55 -68.24 1.19
C ARG A 4 -35.39 -68.77 0.34
N CYS A 5 -34.38 -67.90 0.21
CA CYS A 5 -32.95 -68.16 0.02
C CYS A 5 -32.41 -68.61 -1.37
N ALA A 6 -31.53 -67.78 -1.94
CA ALA A 6 -30.09 -68.07 -2.02
C ALA A 6 -29.26 -66.79 -2.32
N SER A 7 -28.19 -66.57 -1.56
CA SER A 7 -27.03 -65.70 -1.86
C SER A 7 -25.88 -66.58 -2.41
N PRO A 8 -24.58 -66.18 -2.52
CA PRO A 8 -23.91 -64.86 -2.60
C PRO A 8 -22.83 -64.81 -3.72
N SER A 9 -22.19 -63.66 -3.98
CA SER A 9 -20.75 -63.65 -4.33
C SER A 9 -20.06 -62.34 -3.94
N LYS A 10 -18.93 -62.50 -3.26
CA LYS A 10 -18.00 -61.47 -2.78
C LYS A 10 -17.20 -60.83 -3.92
N ASN A 11 -16.60 -59.69 -3.57
CA ASN A 11 -15.30 -59.11 -3.97
C ASN A 11 -15.48 -57.69 -4.52
N GLU A 12 -14.60 -56.73 -4.33
CA GLU A 12 -13.39 -56.50 -3.54
C GLU A 12 -13.18 -54.98 -3.64
N ASP A 13 -12.53 -54.40 -2.63
CA ASP A 13 -11.62 -53.26 -2.74
C ASP A 13 -11.97 -52.05 -3.64
N ALA A 14 -12.22 -50.91 -3.00
CA ALA A 14 -11.52 -49.68 -3.39
C ALA A 14 -11.47 -48.69 -2.21
N SER A 15 -10.27 -48.64 -1.65
CA SER A 15 -9.69 -47.56 -0.86
C SER A 15 -9.88 -46.16 -1.48
N HIS A 16 -9.61 -45.16 -0.64
CA HIS A 16 -9.41 -43.73 -0.95
C HIS A 16 -10.61 -42.78 -0.81
N ALA A 17 -11.19 -42.73 0.39
CA ALA A 17 -11.72 -41.47 0.92
C ALA A 17 -10.55 -40.53 1.26
N ALA A 18 -9.95 -39.89 0.25
CA ALA A 18 -8.87 -38.93 0.47
C ALA A 18 -8.82 -37.84 -0.61
N HIS A 19 -9.90 -37.07 -0.78
CA HIS A 19 -9.82 -35.78 -1.49
C HIS A 19 -10.47 -34.67 -0.67
N ALA A 20 -9.70 -34.10 0.25
CA ALA A 20 -10.01 -32.80 0.83
C ALA A 20 -8.85 -31.80 0.69
N PRO A 21 -8.65 -31.18 -0.50
CA PRO A 21 -7.90 -29.94 -0.60
C PRO A 21 -8.80 -28.66 -0.62
N ALA A 22 -10.13 -28.78 -0.62
CA ALA A 22 -11.03 -27.64 -0.87
C ALA A 22 -11.28 -26.69 0.33
N ARG A 23 -10.97 -27.09 1.58
CA ARG A 23 -11.27 -26.28 2.78
C ARG A 23 -10.28 -25.15 3.07
N ARG A 24 -9.09 -25.16 2.47
CA ARG A 24 -8.03 -24.17 2.76
C ARG A 24 -8.13 -22.93 1.88
N ALA A 25 -8.49 -23.10 0.60
CA ALA A 25 -8.66 -22.00 -0.36
C ALA A 25 -9.81 -21.04 0.02
N THR A 26 -10.87 -21.55 0.65
CA THR A 26 -12.03 -20.78 1.13
C THR A 26 -11.73 -19.86 2.32
N ARG A 27 -10.72 -20.18 3.16
CA ARG A 27 -10.32 -19.28 4.27
C ARG A 27 -9.51 -18.08 3.79
N LEU A 28 -8.63 -18.25 2.79
CA LEU A 28 -7.77 -17.18 2.29
C LEU A 28 -8.57 -16.09 1.55
N LEU A 29 -9.61 -16.48 0.81
CA LEU A 29 -10.48 -15.54 0.09
C LEU A 29 -11.60 -14.94 0.96
N ARG A 30 -11.72 -15.34 2.24
CA ARG A 30 -12.77 -14.83 3.13
C ARG A 30 -12.76 -13.29 3.21
N PHE A 31 -11.57 -12.70 3.28
CA PHE A 31 -11.41 -11.25 3.34
C PHE A 31 -11.44 -10.57 1.97
N ALA A 32 -11.51 -11.34 0.87
CA ALA A 32 -11.79 -10.77 -0.45
C ALA A 32 -13.25 -10.31 -0.59
N ALA A 33 -14.15 -10.78 0.28
CA ALA A 33 -15.53 -10.36 0.33
C ALA A 33 -15.68 -9.01 1.06
N PRO A 34 -16.31 -7.98 0.44
CA PRO A 34 -16.43 -6.64 1.03
C PRO A 34 -17.08 -6.63 2.42
N GLN A 35 -18.08 -7.48 2.65
CA GLN A 35 -18.79 -7.66 3.93
C GLN A 35 -17.89 -8.13 5.09
N ALA A 36 -16.85 -8.92 4.80
CA ALA A 36 -15.90 -9.37 5.81
C ALA A 36 -14.76 -8.36 6.02
N PHE A 37 -14.36 -7.67 4.95
CA PHE A 37 -13.32 -6.64 4.97
C PHE A 37 -13.77 -5.37 5.70
N TYR A 38 -14.98 -4.87 5.41
CA TYR A 38 -15.47 -3.58 5.90
C TYR A 38 -15.40 -3.39 7.43
N PRO A 39 -15.90 -4.31 8.28
CA PRO A 39 -15.83 -4.14 9.73
C PRO A 39 -14.40 -4.30 10.27
N LEU A 40 -13.57 -5.15 9.66
CA LEU A 40 -12.17 -5.31 10.05
C LEU A 40 -11.40 -4.02 9.77
N ALA A 41 -11.53 -3.47 8.57
CA ALA A 41 -10.94 -2.19 8.21
C ALA A 41 -11.37 -1.10 9.20
N GLY A 42 -12.65 -1.04 9.58
CA GLY A 42 -13.15 -0.06 10.52
C GLY A 42 -12.51 -0.13 11.90
N ARG A 43 -12.23 -1.35 12.39
CA ARG A 43 -11.53 -1.55 13.67
C ARG A 43 -10.05 -1.19 13.58
N LEU A 44 -9.39 -1.47 12.46
CA LEU A 44 -7.94 -1.25 12.29
C LEU A 44 -7.58 0.23 12.08
N VAL A 45 -8.45 1.00 11.41
CA VAL A 45 -8.20 2.43 11.11
C VAL A 45 -7.75 3.25 12.33
N PRO A 46 -8.47 3.27 13.47
CA PRO A 46 -8.05 4.09 14.61
C PRO A 46 -6.71 3.65 15.20
N TRP A 47 -6.42 2.34 15.25
CA TRP A 47 -5.14 1.84 15.74
C TRP A 47 -3.98 2.22 14.82
N CYS A 48 -4.15 2.07 13.50
CA CYS A 48 -3.16 2.49 12.53
C CYS A 48 -2.94 4.02 12.58
N ALA A 49 -4.01 4.81 12.77
CA ALA A 49 -3.92 6.26 12.89
C ALA A 49 -3.18 6.67 14.17
N ALA A 50 -3.54 6.09 15.32
CA ALA A 50 -2.85 6.34 16.59
C ALA A 50 -1.37 5.96 16.51
N LEU A 51 -1.05 4.79 15.94
CA LEU A 51 0.32 4.36 15.73
C LEU A 51 1.09 5.33 14.82
N ALA A 52 0.47 5.82 13.75
CA ALA A 52 1.09 6.80 12.86
C ALA A 52 1.43 8.11 13.58
N VAL A 53 0.50 8.62 14.40
CA VAL A 53 0.70 9.86 15.17
C VAL A 53 1.81 9.68 16.20
N VAL A 54 1.79 8.59 16.98
CA VAL A 54 2.78 8.33 18.03
C VAL A 54 4.17 8.15 17.41
N LEU A 55 4.32 7.27 16.42
CA LEU A 55 5.61 7.03 15.76
C LEU A 55 6.11 8.29 15.06
N GLY A 56 5.23 9.05 14.39
CA GLY A 56 5.59 10.29 13.73
C GLY A 56 6.09 11.35 14.72
N ALA A 57 5.39 11.53 15.84
CA ALA A 57 5.81 12.45 16.89
C ALA A 57 7.17 12.04 17.50
N CYS A 58 7.37 10.75 17.80
CA CYS A 58 8.66 10.24 18.28
C CYS A 58 9.78 10.44 17.24
N ALA A 59 9.51 10.16 15.97
CA ALA A 59 10.48 10.34 14.89
C ALA A 59 10.89 11.80 14.72
N LEU A 60 9.95 12.73 14.77
CA LEU A 60 10.23 14.17 14.75
C LEU A 60 11.00 14.61 15.99
N ALA A 61 10.61 14.14 17.19
CA ALA A 61 11.29 14.51 18.42
C ALA A 61 12.76 14.06 18.40
N ILE A 62 13.02 12.81 18.02
CA ILE A 62 14.38 12.28 17.91
C ILE A 62 15.13 12.97 16.77
N GLY A 63 14.50 13.13 15.61
CA GLY A 63 15.12 13.72 14.43
C GLY A 63 15.49 15.19 14.59
N PHE A 64 14.70 16.00 15.30
CA PHE A 64 14.95 17.44 15.43
C PHE A 64 15.68 17.83 16.72
N PHE A 65 15.50 17.11 17.83
CA PHE A 65 16.07 17.50 19.13
C PHE A 65 17.20 16.59 19.62
N VAL A 66 17.27 15.34 19.17
CA VAL A 66 18.23 14.34 19.69
C VAL A 66 19.32 14.01 18.67
N ALA A 67 18.98 13.95 17.38
CA ALA A 67 19.94 13.62 16.34
C ALA A 67 21.01 14.73 16.23
N PRO A 68 22.32 14.37 16.18
CA PRO A 68 23.40 15.35 16.11
C PRO A 68 23.38 16.10 14.77
N THR A 69 24.02 17.26 14.72
CA THR A 69 24.27 17.98 13.47
C THR A 69 25.15 17.13 12.55
N ASP A 70 24.84 17.09 11.25
CA ASP A 70 25.68 16.37 10.28
C ASP A 70 26.97 17.13 10.02
N ALA A 71 28.10 16.42 9.96
CA ALA A 71 29.42 17.03 9.83
C ALA A 71 29.63 17.75 8.47
N THR A 72 28.89 17.35 7.43
CA THR A 72 29.02 17.87 6.07
C THR A 72 27.88 18.79 5.66
N GLN A 73 26.65 18.43 6.04
CA GLN A 73 25.42 19.10 5.63
C GLN A 73 24.86 20.03 6.71
N GLY A 74 25.50 20.11 7.89
CA GLY A 74 25.03 20.94 8.99
C GLY A 74 23.65 20.50 9.47
N GLU A 75 22.74 21.45 9.64
CA GLU A 75 21.34 21.19 10.07
C GLU A 75 20.39 20.86 8.90
N VAL A 76 20.83 21.12 7.66
CA VAL A 76 19.99 20.98 6.47
C VAL A 76 19.59 19.52 6.22
N TYR A 77 20.42 18.57 6.63
CA TYR A 77 20.15 17.14 6.47
C TYR A 77 18.86 16.70 7.16
N ARG A 78 18.35 17.39 8.20
CA ARG A 78 17.17 16.92 8.96
C ARG A 78 15.93 16.71 8.09
N ILE A 79 15.86 17.34 6.92
CA ILE A 79 14.82 17.08 5.92
C ILE A 79 14.78 15.61 5.47
N ILE A 80 15.88 14.87 5.55
CA ILE A 80 15.96 13.45 5.16
C ILE A 80 14.98 12.58 5.94
N PHE A 81 14.68 12.92 7.20
CA PHE A 81 13.77 12.10 8.01
C PHE A 81 12.39 12.02 7.37
N ILE A 82 11.92 13.11 6.77
CA ILE A 82 10.65 13.17 6.05
C ILE A 82 10.84 12.74 4.58
N HIS A 83 11.87 13.27 3.91
CA HIS A 83 12.12 13.02 2.49
C HIS A 83 12.32 11.53 2.18
N VAL A 84 13.17 10.83 2.94
CA VAL A 84 13.48 9.41 2.69
C VAL A 84 12.25 8.54 2.91
N ALA A 85 11.51 8.78 4.00
CA ALA A 85 10.25 8.08 4.25
C ALA A 85 9.25 8.31 3.11
N ALA A 86 9.11 9.55 2.63
CA ALA A 86 8.22 9.87 1.51
C ALA A 86 8.68 9.20 0.19
N ALA A 87 9.98 9.23 -0.11
CA ALA A 87 10.54 8.58 -1.29
C ALA A 87 10.25 7.08 -1.28
N TRP A 88 10.56 6.38 -0.17
CA TRP A 88 10.28 4.95 -0.02
C TRP A 88 8.79 4.63 -0.16
N MET A 89 7.92 5.42 0.50
CA MET A 89 6.47 5.21 0.41
C MET A 89 5.94 5.43 -1.00
N SER A 90 6.45 6.41 -1.73
CA SER A 90 6.04 6.65 -3.12
C SER A 90 6.30 5.45 -4.03
N LEU A 91 7.43 4.76 -3.85
CA LEU A 91 7.82 3.57 -4.60
C LEU A 91 7.03 2.34 -4.14
N PHE A 92 6.99 2.12 -2.82
CA PHE A 92 6.32 0.98 -2.20
C PHE A 92 4.81 0.96 -2.50
N ILE A 93 4.14 2.10 -2.39
CA ILE A 93 2.70 2.19 -2.65
C ILE A 93 2.41 1.90 -4.13
N TYR A 94 3.28 2.32 -5.06
CA TYR A 94 3.08 2.07 -6.48
C TYR A 94 3.19 0.57 -6.79
N LEU A 95 4.18 -0.11 -6.20
CA LEU A 95 4.29 -1.57 -6.27
C LEU A 95 3.11 -2.27 -5.61
N LEU A 96 2.61 -1.75 -4.48
CA LEU A 96 1.45 -2.31 -3.79
C LEU A 96 0.18 -2.15 -4.64
N MET A 97 0.00 -1.02 -5.32
CA MET A 97 -1.06 -0.84 -6.31
C MET A 97 -0.94 -1.84 -7.44
N ALA A 98 0.25 -2.01 -8.03
CA ALA A 98 0.50 -2.99 -9.08
C ALA A 98 0.20 -4.43 -8.61
N PHE A 99 0.58 -4.78 -7.38
CA PHE A 99 0.26 -6.06 -6.75
C PHE A 99 -1.25 -6.27 -6.64
N TRP A 100 -2.00 -5.31 -6.11
CA TRP A 100 -3.46 -5.40 -6.03
C TRP A 100 -4.12 -5.42 -7.40
N SER A 101 -3.61 -4.67 -8.37
CA SER A 101 -4.05 -4.71 -9.76
C SER A 101 -3.85 -6.09 -10.40
N ALA A 102 -2.68 -6.71 -10.22
CA ALA A 102 -2.42 -8.09 -10.66
C ALA A 102 -3.38 -9.08 -9.98
N LEU A 103 -3.54 -8.99 -8.65
CA LEU A 103 -4.43 -9.86 -7.89
C LEU A 103 -5.88 -9.73 -8.35
N GLY A 104 -6.33 -8.50 -8.63
CA GLY A 104 -7.66 -8.21 -9.17
C GLY A 104 -7.88 -8.82 -10.54
N LEU A 105 -6.87 -8.80 -11.43
CA LEU A 105 -6.96 -9.38 -12.76
C LEU A 105 -6.90 -10.92 -12.73
N ILE A 106 -6.00 -11.50 -11.94
CA ILE A 106 -5.78 -12.95 -11.84
C ILE A 106 -6.92 -13.63 -11.09
N LEU A 107 -7.26 -13.13 -9.90
CA LEU A 107 -8.28 -13.73 -9.03
C LEU A 107 -9.68 -13.16 -9.25
N ARG A 108 -9.84 -12.18 -10.14
CA ARG A 108 -11.13 -11.51 -10.45
C ARG A 108 -11.80 -10.93 -9.20
N THR A 109 -11.01 -10.43 -8.26
CA THR A 109 -11.48 -9.90 -6.98
C THR A 109 -11.74 -8.40 -7.05
N ARG A 110 -12.99 -7.97 -6.80
CA ARG A 110 -13.38 -6.55 -6.83
C ARG A 110 -12.65 -5.72 -5.78
N LEU A 111 -12.42 -6.30 -4.59
CA LEU A 111 -11.75 -5.64 -3.48
C LEU A 111 -10.32 -5.22 -3.84
N SER A 112 -9.63 -6.00 -4.67
CA SER A 112 -8.25 -5.67 -5.06
C SER A 112 -8.18 -4.38 -5.86
N PHE A 113 -9.11 -4.14 -6.79
CA PHE A 113 -9.19 -2.86 -7.50
C PHE A 113 -9.56 -1.70 -6.57
N ILE A 114 -10.42 -1.95 -5.57
CA ILE A 114 -10.73 -0.95 -4.54
C ILE A 114 -9.48 -0.58 -3.76
N MET A 115 -8.67 -1.56 -3.34
CA MET A 115 -7.42 -1.30 -2.62
C MET A 115 -6.43 -0.50 -3.47
N ALA A 116 -6.27 -0.83 -4.76
CA ALA A 116 -5.42 -0.06 -5.66
C ALA A 116 -5.89 1.41 -5.79
N ARG A 117 -7.21 1.65 -5.97
CA ARG A 117 -7.77 3.01 -5.98
C ARG A 117 -7.63 3.73 -4.65
N ALA A 118 -7.80 3.03 -3.53
CA ALA A 118 -7.69 3.60 -2.20
C ALA A 118 -6.26 4.05 -1.88
N LEU A 119 -5.25 3.36 -2.41
CA LEU A 119 -3.82 3.65 -2.22
C LEU A 119 -3.33 4.83 -3.06
N ALA A 120 -3.84 4.97 -4.28
CA ALA A 120 -3.31 5.90 -5.28
C ALA A 120 -3.15 7.37 -4.81
N PRO A 121 -4.13 7.99 -4.11
CA PRO A 121 -3.96 9.38 -3.65
C PRO A 121 -2.83 9.53 -2.60
N THR A 122 -2.65 8.54 -1.71
CA THR A 122 -1.57 8.58 -0.73
C THR A 122 -0.21 8.39 -1.38
N GLY A 123 -0.11 7.47 -2.35
CA GLY A 123 1.12 7.27 -3.11
C GLY A 123 1.53 8.51 -3.91
N ALA A 124 0.56 9.16 -4.57
CA ALA A 124 0.76 10.42 -5.28
C ALA A 124 1.24 11.54 -4.34
N LEU A 125 0.63 11.66 -3.16
CA LEU A 125 1.05 12.62 -2.14
C LEU A 125 2.51 12.39 -1.70
N PHE A 126 2.89 11.14 -1.38
CA PHE A 126 4.27 10.85 -1.00
C PHE A 126 5.25 11.08 -2.14
N CYS A 127 4.86 10.78 -3.38
CA CYS A 127 5.68 11.07 -4.56
C CYS A 127 5.92 12.58 -4.70
N PHE A 128 4.87 13.39 -4.55
CA PHE A 128 4.98 14.84 -4.56
C PHE A 128 5.85 15.37 -3.41
N VAL A 129 5.63 14.91 -2.18
CA VAL A 129 6.46 15.30 -1.02
C VAL A 129 7.91 14.92 -1.26
N ALA A 130 8.21 13.74 -1.81
CA ALA A 130 9.56 13.32 -2.14
C ALA A 130 10.22 14.24 -3.18
N LEU A 131 9.51 14.56 -4.28
CA LEU A 131 10.02 15.47 -5.32
C LEU A 131 10.27 16.87 -4.76
N TRP A 132 9.29 17.42 -4.03
CA TRP A 132 9.38 18.76 -3.46
C TRP A 132 10.50 18.86 -2.42
N SER A 133 10.49 17.97 -1.42
CA SER A 133 11.50 17.98 -0.36
C SER A 133 12.89 17.68 -0.90
N GLY A 134 13.00 16.82 -1.92
CA GLY A 134 14.25 16.54 -2.62
C GLY A 134 14.80 17.78 -3.32
N ALA A 135 13.96 18.54 -4.02
CA ALA A 135 14.36 19.79 -4.66
C ALA A 135 14.84 20.82 -3.63
N LEU A 136 14.09 21.01 -2.53
CA LEU A 136 14.47 21.92 -1.44
C LEU A 136 15.78 21.52 -0.77
N TRP A 137 16.00 20.22 -0.56
CA TRP A 137 17.25 19.70 -0.01
C TRP A 137 18.42 19.84 -0.99
N GLY A 138 18.14 19.74 -2.30
CA GLY A 138 19.17 19.73 -3.31
C GLY A 138 19.85 21.09 -3.53
N ARG A 139 19.12 22.19 -3.38
CA ARG A 139 19.69 23.54 -3.55
C ARG A 139 20.85 23.85 -2.59
N PRO A 140 20.72 23.69 -1.27
CA PRO A 140 21.82 23.93 -0.33
C PRO A 140 22.91 22.85 -0.37
N THR A 141 22.57 21.61 -0.76
CA THR A 141 23.50 20.49 -0.72
C THR A 141 24.36 20.36 -1.98
N TRP A 142 23.76 20.55 -3.15
CA TRP A 142 24.40 20.34 -4.47
C TRP A 142 24.30 21.56 -5.39
N GLY A 143 23.77 22.69 -4.90
CA GLY A 143 23.70 23.94 -5.66
C GLY A 143 22.56 24.04 -6.66
N ALA A 144 21.65 23.05 -6.76
CA ALA A 144 20.54 23.07 -7.72
C ALA A 144 19.25 22.47 -7.14
N TYR A 145 18.09 23.05 -7.46
CA TYR A 145 16.79 22.48 -7.12
C TYR A 145 16.42 21.28 -7.98
N TRP A 146 16.92 21.23 -9.22
CA TRP A 146 16.59 20.18 -10.16
C TRP A 146 17.75 19.95 -11.13
N VAL A 147 17.99 18.68 -11.43
CA VAL A 147 18.78 18.25 -12.59
C VAL A 147 18.03 17.12 -13.28
N TRP A 148 18.24 16.97 -14.58
CA TRP A 148 17.61 15.92 -15.38
C TRP A 148 18.40 14.60 -15.30
N ASP A 149 18.68 14.14 -14.08
CA ASP A 149 19.32 12.84 -13.88
C ASP A 149 18.28 11.70 -13.95
N ALA A 150 18.78 10.46 -14.05
CA ALA A 150 17.91 9.28 -14.17
C ALA A 150 16.96 9.11 -12.98
N ARG A 151 17.41 9.41 -11.76
CA ARG A 151 16.61 9.22 -10.54
C ARG A 151 15.46 10.22 -10.46
N LEU A 152 15.78 11.51 -10.57
CA LEU A 152 14.82 12.60 -10.49
C LEU A 152 13.81 12.51 -11.62
N THR A 153 14.28 12.25 -12.85
CA THR A 153 13.40 12.11 -14.01
C THR A 153 12.46 10.91 -13.87
N SER A 154 12.96 9.75 -13.44
CA SER A 154 12.10 8.58 -13.22
C SER A 154 11.15 8.75 -12.02
N GLN A 155 11.54 9.47 -10.97
CA GLN A 155 10.66 9.82 -9.86
C GLN A 155 9.54 10.79 -10.30
N LEU A 156 9.85 11.76 -11.17
CA LEU A 156 8.85 12.64 -11.77
C LEU A 156 7.88 11.86 -12.66
N LEU A 157 8.41 10.93 -13.48
CA LEU A 157 7.59 10.01 -14.27
C LEU A 157 6.66 9.19 -13.37
N LEU A 158 7.12 8.71 -12.21
CA LEU A 158 6.26 8.04 -11.24
C LEU A 158 5.12 8.94 -10.75
N GLY A 159 5.40 10.22 -10.53
CA GLY A 159 4.37 11.23 -10.22
C GLY A 159 3.31 11.33 -11.32
N PHE A 160 3.73 11.42 -12.59
CA PHE A 160 2.78 11.42 -13.71
C PHE A 160 2.03 10.11 -13.86
N LEU A 161 2.64 8.97 -13.57
CA LEU A 161 1.97 7.67 -13.57
C LEU A 161 0.88 7.59 -12.48
N TYR A 162 1.14 8.12 -11.28
CA TYR A 162 0.12 8.25 -10.24
C TYR A 162 -1.05 9.14 -10.69
N LEU A 163 -0.76 10.31 -11.25
CA LEU A 163 -1.78 11.24 -11.74
C LEU A 163 -2.57 10.62 -12.90
N GLY A 164 -1.89 9.92 -13.82
CA GLY A 164 -2.50 9.20 -14.93
C GLY A 164 -3.44 8.09 -14.43
N TYR A 165 -3.03 7.31 -13.44
CA TYR A 165 -3.90 6.31 -12.81
C TYR A 165 -5.15 6.96 -12.19
N LEU A 166 -4.97 8.03 -11.40
CA LEU A 166 -6.07 8.74 -10.74
C LEU A 166 -7.04 9.34 -11.75
N ALA A 167 -6.54 10.05 -12.76
CA ALA A 167 -7.34 10.66 -13.80
C ALA A 167 -8.11 9.60 -14.61
N LEU A 168 -7.44 8.54 -15.06
CA LEU A 168 -8.05 7.48 -15.85
C LEU A 168 -9.18 6.78 -15.08
N THR A 169 -8.94 6.45 -13.81
CA THR A 169 -9.93 5.76 -12.97
C THR A 169 -11.08 6.66 -12.53
N ALA A 170 -10.87 7.98 -12.43
CA ALA A 170 -11.91 8.95 -12.09
C ALA A 170 -12.78 9.33 -13.30
N LEU A 171 -12.18 9.45 -14.49
CA LEU A 171 -12.87 9.89 -15.71
C LEU A 171 -13.63 8.75 -16.43
N THR A 172 -13.35 7.49 -16.10
CA THR A 172 -14.06 6.36 -16.73
C THR A 172 -15.41 6.12 -16.08
N VAL A 173 -16.49 6.25 -16.86
CA VAL A 173 -17.87 6.07 -16.39
C VAL A 173 -18.17 4.64 -15.94
N ASP A 174 -17.75 3.63 -16.71
CA ASP A 174 -17.90 2.22 -16.34
C ASP A 174 -16.81 1.83 -15.33
N PRO A 175 -17.14 1.54 -14.06
CA PRO A 175 -16.16 1.23 -13.02
C PRO A 175 -15.31 0.00 -13.35
N HIS A 176 -15.86 -1.00 -14.05
CA HIS A 176 -15.13 -2.21 -14.42
C HIS A 176 -14.09 -1.94 -15.51
N ARG A 177 -14.44 -1.10 -16.49
CA ARG A 177 -13.46 -0.65 -17.49
C ARG A 177 -12.39 0.22 -16.84
N GLY A 178 -12.78 1.13 -15.96
CA GLY A 178 -11.85 1.99 -15.22
C GLY A 178 -10.85 1.18 -14.38
N ASP A 179 -11.33 0.13 -13.69
CA ASP A 179 -10.49 -0.77 -12.91
C ASP A 179 -9.45 -1.50 -13.77
N ARG A 180 -9.85 -2.03 -14.94
CA ARG A 180 -8.93 -2.73 -15.85
C ARG A 180 -7.92 -1.79 -16.48
N ALA A 181 -8.36 -0.61 -16.91
CA ALA A 181 -7.49 0.39 -17.52
C ALA A 181 -6.47 0.93 -16.49
N GLY A 182 -6.92 1.26 -15.28
CA GLY A 182 -6.04 1.63 -14.18
C GLY A 182 -5.07 0.51 -13.80
N ALA A 183 -5.53 -0.74 -13.77
CA ALA A 183 -4.66 -1.88 -13.49
C ALA A 183 -3.54 -2.03 -14.52
N LEU A 184 -3.81 -1.80 -15.81
CA LEU A 184 -2.78 -1.81 -16.84
C LEU A 184 -1.73 -0.72 -16.59
N VAL A 185 -2.15 0.52 -16.28
CA VAL A 185 -1.24 1.62 -15.95
C VAL A 185 -0.37 1.31 -14.73
N ALA A 186 -0.97 0.75 -13.67
CA ALA A 186 -0.23 0.36 -12.47
C ALA A 186 0.82 -0.73 -12.76
N LEU A 187 0.46 -1.75 -13.55
CA LEU A 187 1.37 -2.85 -13.89
C LEU A 187 2.51 -2.42 -14.81
N VAL A 188 2.21 -1.68 -15.88
CA VAL A 188 3.25 -1.16 -16.79
C VAL A 188 4.13 -0.15 -16.06
N GLY A 189 3.52 0.75 -15.29
CA GLY A 189 4.26 1.74 -14.50
C GLY A 189 5.15 1.13 -13.42
N ALA A 190 4.85 -0.08 -12.93
CA ALA A 190 5.69 -0.76 -11.94
C ALA A 190 7.11 -1.04 -12.45
N ILE A 191 7.30 -1.12 -13.77
CA ILE A 191 8.63 -1.26 -14.41
C ILE A 191 9.51 -0.04 -14.12
N ASN A 192 8.91 1.16 -13.92
CA ASN A 192 9.65 2.37 -13.58
C ASN A 192 10.28 2.30 -12.17
N VAL A 193 9.71 1.51 -11.25
CA VAL A 193 10.20 1.44 -9.86
C VAL A 193 11.63 0.87 -9.76
N PRO A 194 11.97 -0.26 -10.40
CA PRO A 194 13.35 -0.72 -10.52
C PRO A 194 14.29 0.31 -11.13
N VAL A 195 13.85 1.06 -12.15
CA VAL A 195 14.66 2.12 -12.78
C VAL A 195 15.02 3.20 -11.76
N ILE A 196 14.06 3.66 -10.95
CA ILE A 196 14.32 4.64 -9.88
C ILE A 196 15.26 4.06 -8.83
N TYR A 197 15.01 2.83 -8.37
CA TYR A 197 15.79 2.23 -7.28
C TYR A 197 17.25 2.01 -7.69
N PHE A 198 17.48 1.38 -8.84
CA PHE A 198 18.81 1.05 -9.34
C PHE A 198 19.49 2.20 -10.10
N SER A 199 18.81 3.33 -10.33
CA SER A 199 19.37 4.49 -11.02
C SER A 199 20.75 4.93 -10.52
N VAL A 200 20.98 4.87 -9.20
CA VAL A 200 22.26 5.23 -8.57
C VAL A 200 23.40 4.26 -8.84
N SER A 201 23.08 3.01 -9.19
CA SER A 201 24.07 2.00 -9.58
C SER A 201 24.31 1.99 -11.08
N TRP A 202 23.29 2.35 -11.88
CA TRP A 202 23.33 2.29 -13.34
C TRP A 202 23.88 3.58 -13.98
N TRP A 203 23.70 4.74 -13.35
CA TRP A 203 24.17 6.02 -13.90
C TRP A 203 24.89 6.87 -12.86
N SER A 204 25.68 7.83 -13.34
CA SER A 204 26.21 8.93 -12.51
C SER A 204 25.06 9.86 -12.14
N THR A 205 24.85 10.09 -10.84
CA THR A 205 23.77 10.93 -10.32
C THR A 205 24.32 11.84 -9.21
N LEU A 206 23.66 12.98 -8.96
CA LEU A 206 24.00 13.83 -7.79
C LEU A 206 23.66 13.15 -6.46
N HIS A 207 22.82 12.11 -6.48
CA HIS A 207 22.40 11.42 -5.28
C HIS A 207 23.49 10.49 -4.75
N GLN A 208 23.74 10.61 -3.45
CA GLN A 208 24.56 9.65 -2.73
C GLN A 208 23.92 8.25 -2.79
N GLY A 209 24.76 7.21 -2.79
CA GLY A 209 24.31 5.82 -2.68
C GLY A 209 23.54 5.58 -1.36
N ALA A 210 22.84 4.45 -1.27
CA ALA A 210 22.00 4.15 -0.10
C ALA A 210 22.81 4.19 1.22
N SER A 211 22.43 5.07 2.15
CA SER A 211 23.04 5.19 3.48
C SER A 211 22.70 4.00 4.40
N VAL A 212 21.69 3.22 4.04
CA VAL A 212 21.30 1.96 4.69
C VAL A 212 21.57 0.82 3.72
N SER A 213 22.55 -0.01 4.05
CA SER A 213 22.86 -1.24 3.33
C SER A 213 22.71 -2.43 4.27
N LEU A 214 22.21 -3.55 3.76
CA LEU A 214 22.15 -4.82 4.50
C LEU A 214 23.56 -5.43 4.72
N THR A 215 24.57 -4.95 3.99
CA THR A 215 25.93 -5.50 3.96
C THR A 215 27.00 -4.57 4.53
N ARG A 216 26.63 -3.35 4.94
CA ARG A 216 27.56 -2.36 5.51
C ARG A 216 26.95 -1.72 6.75
N ALA A 217 27.81 -1.41 7.73
CA ALA A 217 27.40 -0.61 8.88
C ALA A 217 26.75 0.70 8.39
N PRO A 218 25.67 1.17 9.05
CA PRO A 218 25.03 2.43 8.68
C PRO A 218 26.05 3.56 8.67
N SER A 219 26.08 4.35 7.59
CA SER A 219 27.01 5.49 7.49
C SER A 219 26.56 6.70 8.32
N MET A 220 25.53 6.55 9.16
CA MET A 220 24.90 7.61 9.94
C MET A 220 24.85 7.23 11.42
N ALA A 221 24.79 8.24 12.29
CA ALA A 221 24.59 8.02 13.72
C ALA A 221 23.33 7.20 13.98
N THR A 222 23.37 6.36 15.02
CA THR A 222 22.26 5.46 15.38
C THR A 222 20.95 6.23 15.64
N THR A 223 21.04 7.44 16.20
CA THR A 223 19.90 8.34 16.42
C THR A 223 19.28 8.86 15.12
N MET A 224 20.09 9.18 14.11
CA MET A 224 19.60 9.57 12.77
C MET A 224 18.89 8.40 12.11
N LEU A 225 19.48 7.20 12.15
CA LEU A 225 18.87 5.99 11.61
C LEU A 225 17.54 5.67 12.32
N ALA A 226 17.51 5.76 13.65
CA ALA A 226 16.31 5.52 14.44
C ALA A 226 15.17 6.49 14.07
N ALA A 227 15.46 7.79 13.98
CA ALA A 227 14.48 8.80 13.56
C ALA A 227 13.93 8.50 12.15
N MET A 228 14.81 8.15 11.21
CA MET A 228 14.42 7.81 9.85
C MET A 228 13.54 6.56 9.77
N LEU A 229 13.90 5.48 10.48
CA LEU A 229 13.12 4.24 10.50
C LEU A 229 11.78 4.42 11.22
N LEU A 230 11.74 5.17 12.32
CA LEU A 230 10.48 5.51 12.99
C LEU A 230 9.56 6.33 12.09
N MET A 231 10.10 7.30 11.35
CA MET A 231 9.31 8.08 10.39
C MET A 231 8.80 7.19 9.24
N ALA A 232 9.63 6.26 8.75
CA ALA A 232 9.18 5.28 7.76
C ALA A 232 8.02 4.44 8.31
N LEU A 233 8.15 3.86 9.50
CA LEU A 233 7.06 3.08 10.12
C LEU A 233 5.80 3.92 10.37
N ALA A 234 5.95 5.19 10.76
CA ALA A 234 4.84 6.13 10.88
C ALA A 234 4.13 6.33 9.53
N ALA A 235 4.88 6.49 8.44
CA ALA A 235 4.34 6.65 7.10
C ALA A 235 3.63 5.38 6.59
N TRP A 236 4.12 4.18 6.95
CA TRP A 236 3.43 2.91 6.70
C TRP A 236 2.10 2.82 7.47
N ALA A 237 2.11 3.14 8.77
CA ALA A 237 0.91 3.14 9.60
C ALA A 237 -0.12 4.18 9.11
N TYR A 238 0.32 5.38 8.74
CA TYR A 238 -0.51 6.41 8.13
C TYR A 238 -1.14 5.93 6.82
N THR A 239 -0.34 5.33 5.94
CA THR A 239 -0.82 4.79 4.67
C THR A 239 -1.87 3.72 4.89
N ALA A 240 -1.64 2.79 5.83
CA ALA A 240 -2.62 1.77 6.18
C ALA A 240 -3.92 2.40 6.70
N ALA A 241 -3.85 3.35 7.63
CA ALA A 241 -5.02 4.02 8.18
C ALA A 241 -5.86 4.69 7.09
N VAL A 242 -5.24 5.53 6.27
CA VAL A 242 -5.95 6.32 5.26
C VAL A 242 -6.42 5.45 4.09
N ALA A 243 -5.62 4.47 3.65
CA ALA A 243 -6.04 3.55 2.58
C ALA A 243 -7.21 2.66 3.03
N LEU A 244 -7.20 2.15 4.26
CA LEU A 244 -8.33 1.39 4.81
C LEU A 244 -9.57 2.26 4.97
N ALA A 245 -9.43 3.49 5.44
CA ALA A 245 -10.54 4.44 5.54
C ALA A 245 -11.16 4.74 4.16
N ARG A 246 -10.35 5.06 3.15
CA ARG A 246 -10.83 5.26 1.77
C ARG A 246 -11.43 3.99 1.18
N ALA A 247 -10.82 2.83 1.40
CA ALA A 247 -11.34 1.55 0.90
C ALA A 247 -12.74 1.26 1.45
N ARG A 248 -13.02 1.61 2.71
CA ARG A 248 -14.37 1.50 3.28
C ARG A 248 -15.39 2.35 2.53
N VAL A 249 -15.04 3.60 2.21
CA VAL A 249 -15.93 4.50 1.45
C VAL A 249 -16.17 3.93 0.05
N LEU A 250 -15.11 3.54 -0.66
CA LEU A 250 -15.21 2.96 -2.01
C LEU A 250 -15.99 1.65 -2.04
N VAL A 251 -15.90 0.82 -0.98
CA VAL A 251 -16.74 -0.37 -0.82
C VAL A 251 -18.21 0.01 -0.73
N LEU A 252 -18.57 1.00 0.08
CA LEU A 252 -19.96 1.44 0.23
C LEU A 252 -20.52 2.02 -1.07
N GLU A 253 -19.72 2.81 -1.80
CA GLU A 253 -20.11 3.37 -3.10
C GLU A 253 -20.41 2.28 -4.12
N ARG A 254 -19.58 1.23 -4.18
CA ARG A 254 -19.76 0.13 -5.14
C ARG A 254 -20.85 -0.85 -4.77
N GLU A 255 -21.04 -1.09 -3.47
CA GLU A 255 -21.97 -2.08 -2.95
C GLU A 255 -23.28 -1.45 -2.47
N TRP A 256 -23.52 -0.16 -2.71
CA TRP A 256 -24.74 0.55 -2.33
C TRP A 256 -26.05 -0.21 -2.67
N PRO A 257 -26.19 -0.86 -3.84
CA PRO A 257 -27.40 -1.60 -4.16
C PRO A 257 -27.59 -2.86 -3.30
N ALA A 258 -26.53 -3.40 -2.69
CA ALA A 258 -26.53 -4.66 -1.97
C ALA A 258 -27.29 -4.59 -0.64
N GLY A 259 -28.01 -5.67 -0.30
CA GLY A 259 -28.84 -5.73 0.90
C GLY A 259 -28.07 -5.48 2.21
N TRP A 260 -26.83 -5.96 2.30
CA TRP A 260 -26.01 -5.82 3.50
C TRP A 260 -25.64 -4.36 3.82
N VAL A 261 -25.50 -3.49 2.80
CA VAL A 261 -25.25 -2.06 3.00
C VAL A 261 -26.50 -1.37 3.54
N ARG A 262 -27.69 -1.74 3.04
CA ARG A 262 -28.96 -1.22 3.56
C ARG A 262 -29.21 -1.67 4.99
N ASP A 263 -28.87 -2.91 5.31
CA ASP A 263 -28.95 -3.44 6.68
C ASP A 263 -28.00 -2.71 7.63
N LEU A 264 -26.78 -2.42 7.19
CA LEU A 264 -25.82 -1.62 7.94
C LEU A 264 -26.37 -0.22 8.21
N ALA A 265 -26.88 0.48 7.18
CA ALA A 265 -27.47 1.81 7.33
C ALA A 265 -28.67 1.82 8.31
N ARG A 266 -29.51 0.78 8.28
CA ARG A 266 -30.62 0.61 9.24
C ARG A 266 -30.13 0.45 10.68
N ARG A 267 -29.06 -0.33 10.90
CA ARG A 267 -28.48 -0.55 12.24
C ARG A 267 -27.88 0.74 12.81
N GLU A 268 -27.10 1.46 12.01
CA GLU A 268 -26.50 2.75 12.41
C GLU A 268 -27.58 3.80 12.73
N ALA A 269 -28.67 3.83 11.95
CA ALA A 269 -29.81 4.71 12.20
C ALA A 269 -30.57 4.34 13.49
N ALA A 270 -30.63 3.06 13.84
CA ALA A 270 -31.24 2.59 15.09
C ALA A 270 -30.39 2.98 16.30
N THR A 271 -29.07 2.78 16.24
CA THR A 271 -28.14 3.17 17.31
C THR A 271 -28.10 4.67 17.56
N CYS A 272 -28.36 5.50 16.54
CA CYS A 272 -28.43 6.96 16.70
C CYS A 272 -29.76 7.44 17.33
N LYS A 273 -30.81 6.62 17.29
CA LYS A 273 -32.14 6.95 17.85
C LYS A 273 -32.32 6.55 19.30
N GLU A 274 -31.44 5.73 19.85
CA GLU A 274 -31.48 5.33 21.25
C GLU A 274 -30.67 6.36 22.07
N PRO A 275 -31.32 7.27 22.82
CA PRO A 275 -30.58 8.17 23.70
C PRO A 275 -29.87 7.34 24.77
N ALA A 276 -28.59 7.66 25.00
CA ALA A 276 -27.78 7.09 26.06
C ALA A 276 -28.35 7.37 27.46
#